data_AF-A0A945N8S4-F1
#
_entry.id   AF-A0A945N8S4-F1
#
_cell.length_a   1.000
_cell.length_b   1.000
_cell.length_c   1.000
_cell.angle_alpha   90.00
_cell.angle_beta   90.00
_cell.angle_gamma   90.00
#
_symmetry.space_group_name_H-M   'P 1'
#
loop_
_entity.id
_entity.type
_entity.pdbx_description
1 polymer ?
#
loop_
_entity_poly.entity_id
_entity_poly.type
_entity_poly.pdbx_seq_one_letter_code
_entity_poly.pdbx_strand_id
1 'polypeptide(L)'
;MQTPFIIGLFLLMALLHPMPAHSNDTLFTAIGARLGHMKAVAHYKFIQQRPIEDLSREAVVIKDAERAGLSLGLPAAPTRRFFATQITAAKIIQQYWFEQWRANPPSPNPPSLTQDIRPKLLHLGNEIMRALTSPIDSRDRQSFLQHTQTEGLPEALQNQLFDELRNLSTFGKDLQRIQAAGVLRVGTTLDYPPFSSGTLDQPRGIDITLAKRLGDTLGVTVQFVQTSWPTLTQDFTARAFDLAISGVSITPSRAALGTFSAPYHIGGKTPIGRCLDQDRFKDFAAIDQPETRVVFNPGGTNERFARQHLQHAQFITFPDNRFIFQELLA
;
A
#
# COMPACT_ATOMS: atom_id res chain seq x y z
N MET A 1 59.43 -13.99 -0.85
CA MET A 1 59.23 -12.87 0.08
C MET A 1 57.74 -12.67 0.24
N GLN A 2 57.22 -13.10 1.39
CA GLN A 2 55.80 -13.07 1.75
C GLN A 2 55.44 -11.68 2.27
N THR A 3 54.41 -11.07 1.71
CA THR A 3 53.75 -9.88 2.27
C THR A 3 52.85 -10.32 3.42
N PRO A 4 52.97 -9.76 4.64
CA PRO A 4 52.21 -10.22 5.78
C PRO A 4 50.78 -9.64 5.77
N PHE A 5 49.81 -10.49 6.11
CA PHE A 5 48.44 -10.10 6.41
C PHE A 5 48.38 -9.44 7.80
N ILE A 6 47.87 -8.22 7.88
CA ILE A 6 47.51 -7.56 9.14
C ILE A 6 46.05 -7.90 9.45
N ILE A 7 45.83 -8.64 10.55
CA ILE A 7 44.50 -8.85 11.14
C ILE A 7 44.26 -7.68 12.11
N GLY A 8 43.37 -6.77 11.74
CA GLY A 8 42.92 -5.66 12.58
C GLY A 8 41.56 -5.96 13.21
N LEU A 9 41.49 -5.89 14.54
CA LEU A 9 40.25 -5.97 15.30
C LEU A 9 39.43 -4.70 15.04
N PHE A 10 38.40 -4.79 14.18
CA PHE A 10 37.49 -3.67 13.95
C PHE A 10 36.46 -3.64 15.08
N LEU A 11 36.75 -2.85 16.11
CA LEU A 11 35.79 -2.53 17.17
C LEU A 11 34.73 -1.62 16.54
N LEU A 12 33.56 -2.19 16.25
CA LEU A 12 32.40 -1.44 15.78
C LEU A 12 31.92 -0.56 16.94
N MET A 13 32.45 0.65 17.06
CA MET A 13 31.78 1.72 17.80
C MET A 13 30.46 1.94 17.08
N ALA A 14 29.38 1.43 17.70
CA ALA A 14 28.03 1.79 17.32
C ALA A 14 27.90 3.30 17.48
N LEU A 15 28.11 4.04 16.39
CA LEU A 15 27.56 5.36 16.23
C LEU A 15 26.06 5.17 16.44
N LEU A 16 25.59 5.62 17.61
CA LEU A 16 24.20 5.89 17.91
C LEU A 16 23.72 6.87 16.83
N HIS A 17 23.33 6.32 15.70
CA HIS A 17 22.49 7.04 14.76
C HIS A 17 21.21 7.32 15.55
N PRO A 18 20.73 8.57 15.60
CA PRO A 18 19.39 8.81 16.07
C PRO A 18 18.48 7.90 15.25
N MET A 19 17.78 7.00 15.94
CA MET A 19 16.68 6.23 15.35
C MET A 19 15.81 7.21 14.56
N PRO A 20 15.36 6.88 13.35
CA PRO A 20 14.45 7.75 12.64
C PRO A 20 13.25 8.02 13.56
N ALA A 21 12.95 9.30 13.76
CA ALA A 21 11.83 9.74 14.59
C ALA A 21 10.55 9.01 14.14
N HIS A 22 9.90 8.39 15.13
CA HIS A 22 8.64 7.65 15.14
C HIS A 22 7.83 7.67 13.82
N SER A 23 7.87 6.56 13.08
CA SER A 23 7.18 6.39 11.80
C SER A 23 5.64 6.46 11.88
N ASN A 24 5.07 6.60 13.08
CA ASN A 24 3.64 6.52 13.35
C ASN A 24 3.04 7.86 13.85
N ASP A 25 3.83 8.94 13.97
CA ASP A 25 3.34 10.23 14.49
C ASP A 25 2.20 10.82 13.64
N THR A 26 2.24 10.68 12.32
CA THR A 26 1.15 11.11 11.43
C THR A 26 -0.15 10.37 11.74
N LEU A 27 -0.08 9.06 11.97
CA LEU A 27 -1.23 8.24 12.35
C LEU A 27 -1.80 8.69 13.70
N PHE A 28 -0.94 8.85 14.71
CA PHE A 28 -1.38 9.22 16.06
C PHE A 28 -1.95 10.64 16.09
N THR A 29 -1.35 11.57 15.36
CA THR A 29 -1.87 12.93 15.17
C THR A 29 -3.26 12.91 14.53
N ALA A 30 -3.48 12.10 13.48
CA ALA A 30 -4.77 12.01 12.82
C ALA A 30 -5.85 11.41 13.76
N ILE A 31 -5.49 10.39 14.55
CA ILE A 31 -6.38 9.83 15.58
C ILE A 31 -6.73 10.88 16.64
N GLY A 32 -5.73 11.59 17.17
CA GLY A 32 -5.90 12.65 18.15
C GLY A 32 -6.78 13.79 17.64
N ALA A 33 -6.51 14.30 16.45
CA ALA A 33 -7.31 15.35 15.81
C ALA A 33 -8.76 14.91 15.61
N ARG A 34 -8.99 13.65 15.24
CA ARG A 34 -10.34 13.10 15.08
C ARG A 34 -11.10 13.07 16.41
N LEU A 35 -10.43 12.67 17.50
CA LEU A 35 -11.00 12.70 18.85
C LEU A 35 -11.26 14.13 19.34
N GLY A 36 -10.34 15.06 19.07
CA GLY A 36 -10.46 16.48 19.43
C GLY A 36 -11.70 17.17 18.83
N HIS A 37 -12.16 16.74 17.65
CA HIS A 37 -13.41 17.24 17.05
C HIS A 37 -14.67 16.87 17.84
N MET A 38 -14.61 15.94 18.80
CA MET A 38 -15.79 15.49 19.53
C MET A 38 -16.39 16.55 20.45
N LYS A 39 -15.60 17.55 20.90
CA LYS A 39 -16.14 18.74 21.56
C LYS A 39 -17.08 19.53 20.64
N ALA A 40 -16.71 19.73 19.39
CA ALA A 40 -17.55 20.42 18.41
C ALA A 40 -18.80 19.62 18.05
N VAL A 41 -18.68 18.29 17.94
CA VAL A 41 -19.84 17.39 17.77
C VAL A 41 -20.78 17.49 18.96
N ALA A 42 -20.23 17.45 20.18
CA ALA A 42 -21.00 17.62 21.41
C ALA A 42 -21.73 18.96 21.40
N HIS A 43 -21.03 20.05 21.03
CA HIS A 43 -21.58 21.40 21.01
C HIS A 43 -22.80 21.49 20.09
N TYR A 44 -22.68 20.98 18.86
CA TYR A 44 -23.80 20.91 17.93
C TYR A 44 -24.97 20.11 18.49
N LYS A 45 -24.71 18.90 19.01
CA LYS A 45 -25.76 18.02 19.52
C LYS A 45 -26.45 18.59 20.76
N PHE A 46 -25.71 19.25 21.64
CA PHE A 46 -26.24 19.86 22.86
C PHE A 46 -27.24 20.97 22.51
N ILE A 47 -26.85 21.91 21.65
CA ILE A 47 -27.71 23.03 21.23
C ILE A 47 -28.93 22.53 20.44
N GLN A 48 -28.75 21.53 19.58
CA GLN A 48 -29.82 20.96 18.75
C GLN A 48 -30.65 19.87 19.48
N GLN A 49 -30.39 19.64 20.77
CA GLN A 49 -31.04 18.61 21.60
C GLN A 49 -31.03 17.21 20.94
N ARG A 50 -29.93 16.87 20.27
CA ARG A 50 -29.73 15.57 19.60
C ARG A 50 -29.04 14.59 20.55
N PRO A 51 -29.40 13.30 20.52
CA PRO A 51 -28.72 12.29 21.32
C PRO A 51 -27.26 12.11 20.89
N ILE A 52 -26.41 11.78 21.87
CA ILE A 52 -25.00 11.42 21.61
C ILE A 52 -24.93 10.10 20.85
N GLU A 53 -25.71 9.10 21.27
CA GLU A 53 -25.75 7.78 20.65
C GLU A 53 -26.58 7.78 19.36
N ASP A 54 -26.05 7.12 18.33
CA ASP A 54 -26.73 6.90 17.06
C ASP A 54 -26.30 5.55 16.50
N LEU A 55 -26.95 4.48 16.96
CA LEU A 55 -26.62 3.09 16.59
C LEU A 55 -26.67 2.86 15.08
N SER A 56 -27.59 3.53 14.38
CA SER A 56 -27.74 3.41 12.92
C SER A 56 -26.50 3.97 12.21
N ARG A 57 -26.03 5.14 12.64
CA ARG A 57 -24.84 5.78 12.08
C ARG A 57 -23.55 5.05 12.49
N GLU A 58 -23.47 4.58 13.72
CA GLU A 58 -22.34 3.80 14.24
C GLU A 58 -22.13 2.53 13.40
N ALA A 59 -23.20 1.80 13.07
CA ALA A 59 -23.15 0.63 12.20
C ALA A 59 -22.64 0.95 10.78
N VAL A 60 -23.07 2.08 10.20
CA VAL A 60 -22.58 2.53 8.88
C VAL A 60 -21.07 2.82 8.92
N VAL A 61 -20.60 3.56 9.93
CA VAL A 61 -19.18 3.91 10.07
C VAL A 61 -18.31 2.66 10.22
N ILE A 62 -18.76 1.68 11.01
CA ILE A 62 -18.04 0.41 11.19
C ILE A 62 -17.98 -0.35 9.86
N LYS A 63 -19.11 -0.50 9.15
CA LYS A 63 -19.17 -1.24 7.89
C LYS A 63 -18.31 -0.59 6.80
N ASP A 64 -18.29 0.73 6.74
CA ASP A 64 -17.45 1.46 5.79
C ASP A 64 -15.97 1.34 6.13
N ALA A 65 -15.62 1.39 7.43
CA ALA A 65 -14.26 1.16 7.89
C ALA A 65 -13.76 -0.27 7.60
N GLU A 66 -14.61 -1.28 7.80
CA GLU A 66 -14.31 -2.66 7.41
C GLU A 66 -14.05 -2.75 5.91
N ARG A 67 -14.95 -2.21 5.07
CA ARG A 67 -14.79 -2.23 3.60
C ARG A 67 -13.49 -1.54 3.17
N ALA A 68 -13.20 -0.37 3.73
CA ALA A 68 -11.96 0.35 3.46
C ALA A 68 -10.73 -0.44 3.96
N GLY A 69 -10.83 -1.04 5.14
CA GLY A 69 -9.77 -1.86 5.72
C GLY A 69 -9.43 -3.07 4.86
N LEU A 70 -10.44 -3.77 4.35
CA LEU A 70 -10.27 -4.90 3.44
C LEU A 70 -9.47 -4.52 2.19
N SER A 71 -9.75 -3.35 1.60
CA SER A 71 -9.01 -2.85 0.43
C SER A 71 -7.53 -2.57 0.72
N LEU A 72 -7.19 -2.38 2.00
CA LEU A 72 -5.84 -2.16 2.51
C LEU A 72 -5.24 -3.44 3.12
N GLY A 73 -5.93 -4.57 3.04
CA GLY A 73 -5.49 -5.85 3.59
C GLY A 73 -5.62 -5.95 5.11
N LEU A 74 -6.44 -5.11 5.74
CA LEU A 74 -6.76 -5.17 7.17
C LEU A 74 -7.95 -6.12 7.41
N PRO A 75 -7.87 -6.98 8.45
CA PRO A 75 -8.93 -7.94 8.75
C PRO A 75 -10.17 -7.27 9.36
N ALA A 76 -11.35 -7.67 8.90
CA ALA A 76 -12.62 -7.03 9.29
C ALA A 76 -12.86 -7.02 10.81
N ALA A 77 -12.63 -8.13 11.52
CA ALA A 77 -12.92 -8.20 12.96
C ALA A 77 -12.01 -7.30 13.81
N PRO A 78 -10.67 -7.28 13.65
CA PRO A 78 -9.81 -6.28 14.29
C PRO A 78 -10.15 -4.84 13.87
N THR A 79 -10.43 -4.58 12.59
CA THR A 79 -10.86 -3.25 12.13
C THR A 79 -12.13 -2.81 12.87
N ARG A 80 -13.13 -3.68 12.97
CA ARG A 80 -14.37 -3.43 13.72
C ARG A 80 -14.08 -3.05 15.17
N ARG A 81 -13.23 -3.80 15.87
CA ARG A 81 -12.92 -3.52 17.28
C ARG A 81 -12.23 -2.18 17.46
N PHE A 82 -11.24 -1.86 16.61
CA PHE A 82 -10.57 -0.56 16.65
C PHE A 82 -11.55 0.60 16.44
N PHE A 83 -12.39 0.54 15.41
CA PHE A 83 -13.36 1.60 15.13
C PHE A 83 -14.50 1.67 16.14
N ALA A 84 -14.94 0.53 16.69
CA ALA A 84 -15.90 0.50 17.80
C ALA A 84 -15.32 1.18 19.06
N THR A 85 -14.05 0.91 19.39
CA THR A 85 -13.36 1.58 20.50
C THR A 85 -13.21 3.08 20.25
N GLN A 86 -12.91 3.51 19.01
CA GLN A 86 -12.93 4.95 18.66
C GLN A 86 -14.31 5.58 18.82
N ILE A 87 -15.39 4.88 18.46
CA ILE A 87 -16.77 5.35 18.64
C ILE A 87 -17.07 5.50 20.14
N THR A 88 -16.70 4.52 20.97
CA THR A 88 -16.83 4.61 22.42
C THR A 88 -16.08 5.81 22.99
N ALA A 89 -14.81 6.01 22.60
CA ALA A 89 -14.03 7.19 22.98
C ALA A 89 -14.72 8.50 22.58
N ALA A 90 -15.26 8.56 21.36
CA ALA A 90 -16.01 9.71 20.89
C ALA A 90 -17.27 9.99 21.71
N LYS A 91 -18.01 8.95 22.12
CA LYS A 91 -19.20 9.10 22.97
C LYS A 91 -18.83 9.60 24.36
N ILE A 92 -17.77 9.07 24.96
CA ILE A 92 -17.28 9.47 26.28
C ILE A 92 -16.85 10.95 26.30
N ILE A 93 -16.11 11.40 25.28
CA ILE A 93 -15.75 12.83 25.16
C ILE A 93 -17.00 13.70 25.05
N GLN A 94 -18.00 13.29 24.26
CA GLN A 94 -19.26 14.04 24.13
C GLN A 94 -20.03 14.10 25.45
N GLN A 95 -20.09 12.99 26.21
CA GLN A 95 -20.78 12.91 27.50
C GLN A 95 -20.13 13.85 28.52
N TYR A 96 -18.79 13.86 28.60
CA TYR A 96 -18.05 14.80 29.42
C TYR A 96 -18.47 16.24 29.15
N TRP A 97 -18.53 16.67 27.88
CA TRP A 97 -18.94 18.03 27.54
C TRP A 97 -20.41 18.32 27.85
N PHE A 98 -21.31 17.35 27.62
CA PHE A 98 -22.73 17.50 27.99
C PHE A 98 -22.90 17.75 29.48
N GLU A 99 -22.13 17.06 30.33
CA GLU A 99 -22.17 17.23 31.78
C GLU A 99 -21.66 18.61 32.21
N GLN A 100 -20.53 19.07 31.68
CA GLN A 100 -19.99 20.41 31.96
C GLN A 100 -20.97 21.52 31.57
N TRP A 101 -21.69 21.32 30.46
CA TRP A 101 -22.62 22.31 29.94
C TRP A 101 -24.00 22.32 30.58
N ARG A 102 -24.30 21.39 31.51
CA ARG A 102 -25.54 21.46 32.30
C ARG A 102 -25.61 22.73 33.15
N ALA A 103 -24.47 23.14 33.73
CA ALA A 103 -24.38 24.33 34.57
C ALA A 103 -23.92 25.57 33.79
N ASN A 104 -23.09 25.39 32.75
CA ASN A 104 -22.53 26.48 31.96
C ASN A 104 -22.67 26.18 30.46
N PRO A 105 -23.83 26.49 29.84
CA PRO A 105 -24.07 26.18 28.44
C PRO A 105 -23.02 26.81 27.51
N PRO A 106 -22.66 26.12 26.40
CA PRO A 106 -21.74 26.69 25.44
C PRO A 106 -22.43 27.81 24.64
N SER A 107 -21.66 28.48 23.78
CA SER A 107 -22.21 29.45 22.82
C SER A 107 -23.46 28.91 22.10
N PRO A 108 -24.51 29.71 21.85
CA PRO A 108 -25.70 29.23 21.14
C PRO A 108 -25.44 28.92 19.65
N ASN A 109 -24.28 29.29 19.12
CA ASN A 109 -23.91 29.12 17.71
C ASN A 109 -22.85 28.02 17.55
N PRO A 110 -23.24 26.75 17.44
CA PRO A 110 -22.29 25.66 17.19
C PRO A 110 -21.83 25.63 15.73
N PRO A 111 -20.63 25.09 15.44
CA PRO A 111 -20.23 24.76 14.08
C PRO A 111 -21.22 23.78 13.43
N SER A 112 -21.38 23.86 12.11
CA SER A 112 -22.27 22.98 11.37
C SER A 112 -21.75 21.55 11.38
N LEU A 113 -22.57 20.61 11.86
CA LEU A 113 -22.20 19.20 11.82
C LEU A 113 -21.98 18.70 10.39
N THR A 114 -22.77 19.16 9.43
CA THR A 114 -22.70 18.67 8.04
C THR A 114 -21.68 19.41 7.19
N GLN A 115 -21.57 20.73 7.34
CA GLN A 115 -20.68 21.54 6.50
C GLN A 115 -19.26 21.65 7.05
N ASP A 116 -19.10 21.68 8.39
CA ASP A 116 -17.80 21.97 8.99
C ASP A 116 -17.14 20.73 9.59
N ILE A 117 -17.91 19.93 10.34
CA ILE A 117 -17.35 18.85 11.17
C ILE A 117 -17.22 17.53 10.38
N ARG A 118 -18.29 17.08 9.72
CA ARG A 118 -18.30 15.79 9.00
C ARG A 118 -17.22 15.68 7.91
N PRO A 119 -16.94 16.71 7.08
CA PRO A 119 -15.88 16.63 6.09
C PRO A 119 -14.49 16.42 6.73
N LYS A 120 -14.20 17.12 7.83
CA LYS A 120 -12.94 16.95 8.58
C LYS A 120 -12.81 15.53 9.15
N LEU A 121 -13.89 15.00 9.74
CA LEU A 121 -13.91 13.63 10.26
C LEU A 121 -13.71 12.57 9.17
N LEU A 122 -14.28 12.79 7.98
CA LEU A 122 -14.12 11.90 6.83
C LEU A 122 -12.67 11.94 6.33
N HIS A 123 -12.11 13.14 6.18
CA HIS A 123 -10.72 13.34 5.77
C HIS A 123 -9.74 12.64 6.73
N LEU A 124 -9.86 12.90 8.04
CA LEU A 124 -9.06 12.27 9.08
C LEU A 124 -9.24 10.74 9.11
N GLY A 125 -10.46 10.24 8.88
CA GLY A 125 -10.72 8.81 8.73
C GLY A 125 -9.89 8.19 7.61
N ASN A 126 -9.85 8.84 6.44
CA ASN A 126 -9.06 8.36 5.30
C ASN A 126 -7.54 8.47 5.54
N GLU A 127 -7.08 9.46 6.29
CA GLU A 127 -5.67 9.57 6.70
C GLU A 127 -5.27 8.46 7.66
N ILE A 128 -6.09 8.19 8.68
CA ILE A 128 -5.89 7.06 9.60
C ILE A 128 -5.75 5.78 8.78
N MET A 129 -6.72 5.48 7.90
CA MET A 129 -6.71 4.25 7.10
C MET A 129 -5.43 4.11 6.27
N ARG A 130 -4.98 5.19 5.60
CA ARG A 130 -3.73 5.17 4.82
C ARG A 130 -2.49 4.94 5.67
N ALA A 131 -2.48 5.40 6.91
CA ALA A 131 -1.32 5.29 7.80
C ALA A 131 -1.29 3.98 8.62
N LEU A 132 -2.36 3.18 8.60
CA LEU A 132 -2.43 1.87 9.26
C LEU A 132 -1.51 0.78 8.65
N THR A 133 -0.76 1.10 7.59
CA THR A 133 0.15 0.17 6.92
C THR A 133 1.47 -0.06 7.67
N SER A 134 1.77 0.78 8.66
CA SER A 134 2.98 0.69 9.47
C SER A 134 2.77 -0.20 10.71
N PRO A 135 3.73 -1.07 11.07
CA PRO A 135 3.69 -1.79 12.33
C PRO A 135 3.65 -0.82 13.52
N ILE A 136 2.85 -1.16 14.54
CA ILE A 136 2.77 -0.44 15.81
C ILE A 136 3.47 -1.26 16.87
N ASP A 137 4.48 -0.68 17.51
CA ASP A 137 5.26 -1.33 18.56
C ASP A 137 4.76 -0.89 19.94
N SER A 138 4.91 -1.74 20.96
CA SER A 138 4.66 -1.34 22.36
C SER A 138 5.37 -0.05 22.80
N ARG A 139 6.53 0.27 22.21
CA ARG A 139 7.30 1.49 22.45
C ARG A 139 6.57 2.75 21.99
N ASP A 140 5.65 2.63 21.03
CA ASP A 140 4.88 3.75 20.50
C ASP A 140 3.80 4.25 21.48
N ARG A 141 3.52 3.50 22.56
CA ARG A 141 2.42 3.80 23.50
C ARG A 141 2.52 5.21 24.03
N GLN A 142 3.70 5.66 24.48
CA GLN A 142 3.83 6.97 25.07
C GLN A 142 3.57 8.10 24.04
N SER A 143 4.09 7.95 22.82
CA SER A 143 3.80 8.90 21.74
C SER A 143 2.30 8.92 21.41
N PHE A 144 1.66 7.75 21.35
CA PHE A 144 0.21 7.65 21.13
C PHE A 144 -0.59 8.38 22.22
N LEU A 145 -0.27 8.16 23.50
CA LEU A 145 -0.96 8.81 24.62
C LEU A 145 -0.81 10.34 24.57
N GLN A 146 0.38 10.83 24.22
CA GLN A 146 0.64 12.27 24.04
C GLN A 146 -0.20 12.87 22.91
N HIS A 147 -0.23 12.23 21.73
CA HIS A 147 -0.98 12.71 20.57
C HIS A 147 -2.50 12.60 20.73
N THR A 148 -2.98 11.66 21.56
CA THR A 148 -4.41 11.42 21.76
C THR A 148 -4.96 12.04 23.04
N GLN A 149 -4.16 12.87 23.72
CA GLN A 149 -4.60 13.62 24.90
C GLN A 149 -5.75 14.56 24.53
N THR A 150 -6.96 14.20 24.93
CA THR A 150 -8.19 14.93 24.65
C THR A 150 -8.97 15.09 25.95
N GLU A 151 -9.44 16.30 26.21
CA GLU A 151 -10.26 16.60 27.39
C GLU A 151 -11.53 15.75 27.39
N GLY A 152 -11.82 15.10 28.53
CA GLY A 152 -12.94 14.18 28.66
C GLY A 152 -12.66 12.75 28.18
N LEU A 153 -11.46 12.43 27.69
CA LEU A 153 -11.06 11.06 27.35
C LEU A 153 -10.22 10.43 28.49
N PRO A 154 -10.71 9.36 29.14
CA PRO A 154 -9.94 8.66 30.16
C PRO A 154 -8.71 7.96 29.58
N GLU A 155 -7.60 8.00 30.32
CA GLU A 155 -6.34 7.34 29.91
C GLU A 155 -6.52 5.82 29.73
N ALA A 156 -7.38 5.18 30.52
CA ALA A 156 -7.71 3.75 30.35
C ALA A 156 -8.27 3.46 28.95
N LEU A 157 -9.10 4.36 28.41
CA LEU A 157 -9.69 4.21 27.08
C LEU A 157 -8.70 4.57 25.98
N GLN A 158 -7.76 5.49 26.23
CA GLN A 158 -6.62 5.72 25.33
C GLN A 158 -5.75 4.47 25.23
N ASN A 159 -5.43 3.83 26.35
CA ASN A 159 -4.67 2.58 26.37
C ASN A 159 -5.40 1.45 25.63
N GLN A 160 -6.70 1.28 25.83
CA GLN A 160 -7.50 0.32 25.08
C GLN A 160 -7.48 0.60 23.57
N LEU A 161 -7.59 1.88 23.18
CA LEU A 161 -7.53 2.27 21.77
C LEU A 161 -6.17 1.95 21.15
N PHE A 162 -5.07 2.17 21.88
CA PHE A 162 -3.73 1.78 21.47
C PHE A 162 -3.59 0.27 21.30
N ASP A 163 -4.15 -0.52 22.22
CA ASP A 163 -4.07 -1.98 22.15
C ASP A 163 -4.84 -2.55 20.95
N GLU A 164 -6.02 -2.01 20.62
CA GLU A 164 -6.74 -2.39 19.40
C GLU A 164 -6.00 -1.94 18.14
N LEU A 165 -5.38 -0.76 18.15
CA LEU A 165 -4.56 -0.27 17.05
C LEU A 165 -3.35 -1.18 16.82
N ARG A 166 -2.66 -1.58 17.88
CA ARG A 166 -1.53 -2.50 17.81
C ARG A 166 -1.95 -3.86 17.28
N ASN A 167 -3.06 -4.41 17.77
CA ASN A 167 -3.59 -5.70 17.33
C ASN A 167 -4.04 -5.69 15.86
N LEU A 168 -4.38 -4.53 15.31
CA LEU A 168 -4.67 -4.35 13.89
C LEU A 168 -3.41 -4.51 13.02
N SER A 169 -2.24 -4.12 13.54
CA SER A 169 -0.95 -4.10 12.82
C SER A 169 -0.07 -5.33 13.05
N THR A 170 -0.41 -6.24 13.98
CA THR A 170 0.47 -7.35 14.41
C THR A 170 0.34 -8.68 13.66
N PHE A 171 -0.41 -8.77 12.56
CA PHE A 171 -0.46 -10.03 11.81
C PHE A 171 0.73 -10.20 10.88
N GLY A 172 1.73 -10.94 11.38
CA GLY A 172 2.83 -11.52 10.62
C GLY A 172 2.44 -12.81 9.90
N LYS A 173 3.14 -13.07 8.78
CA LYS A 173 2.94 -14.08 7.73
C LYS A 173 1.82 -13.70 6.76
N ASP A 174 2.23 -13.23 5.58
CA ASP A 174 1.38 -12.70 4.51
C ASP A 174 0.15 -13.56 4.22
N LEU A 175 0.27 -14.89 4.31
CA LEU A 175 -0.84 -15.83 4.11
C LEU A 175 -1.97 -15.69 5.16
N GLN A 176 -1.65 -15.57 6.45
CA GLN A 176 -2.67 -15.43 7.49
C GLN A 176 -3.40 -14.10 7.35
N ARG A 177 -2.67 -13.03 7.00
CA ARG A 177 -3.27 -11.74 6.66
C ARG A 177 -4.19 -11.83 5.44
N ILE A 178 -3.74 -12.47 4.36
CA ILE A 178 -4.54 -12.68 3.13
C ILE A 178 -5.83 -13.44 3.45
N GLN A 179 -5.73 -14.54 4.20
CA GLN A 179 -6.89 -15.36 4.58
C GLN A 179 -7.85 -14.60 5.50
N ALA A 180 -7.33 -13.88 6.50
CA ALA A 180 -8.16 -13.09 7.41
C ALA A 180 -8.81 -11.88 6.75
N ALA A 181 -8.14 -11.24 5.79
CA ALA A 181 -8.70 -10.18 4.96
C ALA A 181 -9.67 -10.75 3.91
N GLY A 182 -9.58 -12.02 3.54
CA GLY A 182 -10.37 -12.57 2.43
C GLY A 182 -10.03 -11.93 1.08
N VAL A 183 -8.87 -11.26 0.96
CA VAL A 183 -8.43 -10.56 -0.24
C VAL A 183 -6.94 -10.82 -0.50
N LEU A 184 -6.62 -11.22 -1.73
CA LEU A 184 -5.26 -11.29 -2.28
C LEU A 184 -5.06 -10.13 -3.27
N ARG A 185 -4.15 -9.20 -2.94
CA ARG A 185 -3.82 -8.07 -3.83
C ARG A 185 -2.75 -8.48 -4.82
N VAL A 186 -3.02 -8.33 -6.10
CA VAL A 186 -2.16 -8.82 -7.19
C VAL A 186 -1.71 -7.67 -8.09
N GLY A 187 -0.42 -7.34 -8.03
CA GLY A 187 0.24 -6.37 -8.89
C GLY A 187 0.39 -6.90 -10.31
N THR A 188 -0.09 -6.16 -11.30
CA THR A 188 -0.01 -6.56 -12.72
C THR A 188 0.05 -5.35 -13.64
N THR A 189 0.74 -5.46 -14.78
CA THR A 189 0.99 -4.32 -15.69
C THR A 189 -0.09 -4.11 -16.73
N LEU A 190 -0.85 -5.17 -17.08
CA LEU A 190 -1.93 -5.15 -18.08
C LEU A 190 -1.49 -4.69 -19.49
N ASP A 191 -0.19 -4.75 -19.77
CA ASP A 191 0.40 -4.31 -21.03
C ASP A 191 1.17 -5.42 -21.77
N TYR A 192 1.29 -6.62 -21.19
CA TYR A 192 2.16 -7.68 -21.69
C TYR A 192 1.40 -8.98 -22.04
N PRO A 193 0.68 -9.02 -23.19
CA PRO A 193 0.07 -10.26 -23.67
C PRO A 193 1.15 -11.30 -24.08
N PRO A 194 0.87 -12.61 -23.93
CA PRO A 194 -0.37 -13.23 -23.44
C PRO A 194 -0.47 -13.34 -21.90
N PHE A 195 0.50 -12.84 -21.15
CA PHE A 195 0.55 -12.97 -19.69
C PHE A 195 -0.51 -12.10 -19.01
N SER A 196 -0.49 -10.80 -19.27
CA SER A 196 -1.36 -9.81 -18.64
C SER A 196 -1.69 -8.69 -19.62
N SER A 197 -2.97 -8.47 -19.89
CA SER A 197 -3.44 -7.40 -20.77
C SER A 197 -4.84 -6.90 -20.36
N GLY A 198 -5.29 -5.80 -20.95
CA GLY A 198 -6.65 -5.28 -20.79
C GLY A 198 -6.69 -4.05 -19.89
N THR A 199 -7.72 -3.95 -19.05
CA THR A 199 -7.90 -2.89 -18.05
C THR A 199 -8.14 -3.52 -16.68
N LEU A 200 -8.12 -2.73 -15.60
CA LEU A 200 -8.47 -3.23 -14.26
C LEU A 200 -9.88 -3.81 -14.18
N ASP A 201 -10.82 -3.26 -14.96
CA ASP A 201 -12.20 -3.75 -15.02
C ASP A 201 -12.33 -5.05 -15.84
N GLN A 202 -11.44 -5.24 -16.84
CA GLN A 202 -11.45 -6.39 -17.73
C GLN A 202 -10.03 -6.96 -17.93
N PRO A 203 -9.38 -7.46 -16.86
CA PRO A 203 -8.05 -8.01 -16.96
C PRO A 203 -8.14 -9.40 -17.61
N ARG A 204 -7.20 -9.69 -18.51
CA ARG A 204 -7.13 -10.98 -19.23
C ARG A 204 -5.70 -11.43 -19.46
N GLY A 205 -5.51 -12.74 -19.56
CA GLY A 205 -4.22 -13.37 -19.82
C GLY A 205 -3.97 -14.59 -18.95
N ILE A 206 -2.84 -15.25 -19.20
CA ILE A 206 -2.42 -16.46 -18.48
C ILE A 206 -2.24 -16.15 -16.98
N ASP A 207 -1.55 -15.06 -16.66
CA ASP A 207 -1.24 -14.68 -15.29
C ASP A 207 -2.46 -14.18 -14.53
N ILE A 208 -3.38 -13.52 -15.23
CA ILE A 208 -4.68 -13.13 -14.65
C ILE A 208 -5.49 -14.37 -14.27
N THR A 209 -5.48 -15.39 -15.13
CA THR A 209 -6.16 -16.67 -14.85
C THR A 209 -5.50 -17.41 -13.70
N LEU A 210 -4.16 -17.43 -13.66
CA LEU A 210 -3.39 -18.05 -12.58
C LEU A 210 -3.65 -17.36 -11.24
N ALA A 211 -3.66 -16.03 -11.19
CA ALA A 211 -3.99 -15.25 -10.00
C ALA A 211 -5.40 -15.56 -9.48
N LYS A 212 -6.41 -15.57 -10.36
CA LYS A 212 -7.79 -15.91 -10.00
C LYS A 212 -7.88 -17.31 -9.38
N ARG A 213 -7.28 -18.32 -10.00
CA ARG A 213 -7.25 -19.69 -9.47
C ARG A 213 -6.53 -19.80 -8.13
N LEU A 214 -5.47 -19.02 -7.92
CA LEU A 214 -4.81 -18.93 -6.62
C LEU A 214 -5.75 -18.36 -5.56
N GLY A 215 -6.48 -17.29 -5.87
CA GLY A 215 -7.50 -16.74 -4.99
C GLY A 215 -8.58 -17.76 -4.62
N ASP A 216 -9.12 -18.48 -5.61
CA ASP A 216 -10.11 -19.54 -5.41
C ASP A 216 -9.58 -20.64 -4.47
N THR A 217 -8.33 -21.06 -4.68
CA THR A 217 -7.66 -22.07 -3.85
C THR A 217 -7.47 -21.61 -2.41
N LEU A 218 -7.20 -20.32 -2.22
CA LEU A 218 -7.03 -19.70 -0.90
C LEU A 218 -8.37 -19.33 -0.23
N GLY A 219 -9.49 -19.40 -0.95
CA GLY A 219 -10.79 -18.95 -0.46
C GLY A 219 -10.88 -17.43 -0.32
N VAL A 220 -10.14 -16.67 -1.14
CA VAL A 220 -10.05 -15.20 -1.06
C VAL A 220 -10.36 -14.54 -2.40
N THR A 221 -10.85 -13.30 -2.35
CA THR A 221 -11.09 -12.48 -3.53
C THR A 221 -9.78 -11.94 -4.08
N VAL A 222 -9.57 -12.01 -5.40
CA VAL A 222 -8.41 -11.37 -6.04
C VAL A 222 -8.73 -9.93 -6.38
N GLN A 223 -7.94 -9.01 -5.86
CA GLN A 223 -7.97 -7.60 -6.23
C GLN A 223 -6.74 -7.26 -7.06
N PHE A 224 -6.93 -6.92 -8.34
CA PHE A 224 -5.82 -6.47 -9.18
C PHE A 224 -5.43 -5.03 -8.85
N VAL A 225 -4.13 -4.78 -8.77
CA VAL A 225 -3.52 -3.46 -8.57
C VAL A 225 -2.65 -3.20 -9.79
N GLN A 226 -2.95 -2.12 -10.52
CA GLN A 226 -2.17 -1.78 -11.70
C GLN A 226 -0.83 -1.19 -11.28
N THR A 227 0.24 -1.66 -11.91
CA THR A 227 1.62 -1.17 -11.77
C THR A 227 2.25 -1.02 -13.17
N SER A 228 3.53 -0.66 -13.23
CA SER A 228 4.29 -0.52 -14.47
C SER A 228 5.65 -1.19 -14.35
N TRP A 229 6.31 -1.52 -15.46
CA TRP A 229 7.66 -2.08 -15.41
C TRP A 229 8.68 -1.22 -14.64
N PRO A 230 8.69 0.12 -14.81
CA PRO A 230 9.55 1.00 -14.02
C PRO A 230 9.23 1.01 -12.52
N THR A 231 7.95 0.98 -12.13
CA THR A 231 7.53 1.12 -10.73
C THR A 231 7.34 -0.21 -10.00
N LEU A 232 7.31 -1.35 -10.70
CA LEU A 232 6.99 -2.68 -10.18
C LEU A 232 7.70 -3.00 -8.86
N THR A 233 9.02 -2.79 -8.84
CA THR A 233 9.85 -3.09 -7.67
C THR A 233 9.55 -2.14 -6.51
N GLN A 234 9.40 -0.84 -6.79
CA GLN A 234 9.07 0.17 -5.79
C GLN A 234 7.71 -0.14 -5.16
N ASP A 235 6.70 -0.36 -5.99
CA ASP A 235 5.32 -0.66 -5.56
C ASP A 235 5.27 -1.94 -4.72
N PHE A 236 6.02 -2.97 -5.10
CA PHE A 236 6.15 -4.20 -4.33
C PHE A 236 6.79 -3.97 -2.96
N THR A 237 7.93 -3.28 -2.91
CA THR A 237 8.62 -2.97 -1.64
C THR A 237 7.80 -2.04 -0.73
N ALA A 238 6.97 -1.18 -1.33
CA ALA A 238 6.00 -0.34 -0.62
C ALA A 238 4.73 -1.10 -0.18
N ARG A 239 4.65 -2.42 -0.42
CA ARG A 239 3.51 -3.28 -0.09
C ARG A 239 2.19 -2.86 -0.71
N ALA A 240 2.23 -2.26 -1.90
CA ALA A 240 1.04 -1.91 -2.66
C ALA A 240 0.20 -3.13 -3.05
N PHE A 241 0.84 -4.29 -3.21
CA PHE A 241 0.21 -5.59 -3.48
C PHE A 241 1.00 -6.71 -2.79
N ASP A 242 0.40 -7.90 -2.74
CA ASP A 242 0.92 -9.07 -2.01
C ASP A 242 1.73 -10.00 -2.92
N LEU A 243 1.38 -10.01 -4.21
CA LEU A 243 1.98 -10.82 -5.24
C LEU A 243 2.09 -10.00 -6.53
N ALA A 244 3.25 -10.05 -7.20
CA ALA A 244 3.38 -9.55 -8.58
C ALA A 244 3.23 -10.71 -9.56
N ILE A 245 2.33 -10.59 -10.54
CA ILE A 245 2.15 -11.59 -11.61
C ILE A 245 1.81 -10.89 -12.93
N SER A 246 2.77 -10.90 -13.87
CA SER A 246 2.69 -10.18 -15.15
C SER A 246 3.78 -10.58 -16.15
N GLY A 247 4.20 -11.85 -16.18
CA GLY A 247 5.34 -12.33 -16.98
C GLY A 247 6.67 -11.89 -16.37
N VAL A 248 6.73 -11.80 -15.04
CA VAL A 248 7.86 -11.20 -14.32
C VAL A 248 9.06 -12.16 -14.37
N SER A 249 10.09 -11.80 -15.14
CA SER A 249 11.35 -12.55 -15.17
C SER A 249 12.04 -12.52 -13.81
N ILE A 250 12.55 -13.68 -13.38
CA ILE A 250 13.42 -13.83 -12.22
C ILE A 250 14.77 -13.19 -12.57
N THR A 251 15.19 -12.20 -11.77
CA THR A 251 16.51 -11.58 -11.90
C THR A 251 17.16 -11.47 -10.52
N PRO A 252 18.50 -11.50 -10.41
CA PRO A 252 19.18 -11.31 -9.12
C PRO A 252 18.77 -10.02 -8.41
N SER A 253 18.59 -8.93 -9.16
CA SER A 253 18.18 -7.63 -8.59
C SER A 253 16.78 -7.66 -7.98
N ARG A 254 15.85 -8.45 -8.54
CA ARG A 254 14.50 -8.60 -7.99
C ARG A 254 14.48 -9.61 -6.84
N ALA A 255 15.24 -10.70 -6.97
CA ALA A 255 15.36 -11.74 -5.93
C ALA A 255 16.03 -11.22 -4.64
N ALA A 256 16.81 -10.13 -4.73
CA ALA A 256 17.36 -9.45 -3.56
C ALA A 256 16.30 -8.67 -2.75
N LEU A 257 15.13 -8.37 -3.32
CA LEU A 257 14.09 -7.52 -2.73
C LEU A 257 12.82 -8.30 -2.35
N GLY A 258 12.73 -9.57 -2.73
CA GLY A 258 11.58 -10.43 -2.50
C GLY A 258 11.86 -11.86 -2.93
N THR A 259 10.91 -12.75 -2.63
CA THR A 259 10.97 -14.15 -3.02
C THR A 259 10.22 -14.40 -4.34
N PHE A 260 10.69 -15.38 -5.10
CA PHE A 260 9.97 -15.89 -6.27
C PHE A 260 9.38 -17.27 -5.95
N SER A 261 8.26 -17.59 -6.60
CA SER A 261 7.77 -18.97 -6.66
C SER A 261 8.73 -19.85 -7.45
N ALA A 262 8.43 -21.15 -7.50
CA ALA A 262 8.96 -21.98 -8.57
C ALA A 262 8.61 -21.35 -9.94
N PRO A 263 9.51 -21.43 -10.94
CA PRO A 263 9.23 -20.89 -12.26
C PRO A 263 8.11 -21.69 -12.93
N TYR A 264 7.14 -21.00 -13.54
CA TYR A 264 6.05 -21.61 -14.30
C TYR A 264 6.23 -21.45 -15.82
N HIS A 265 7.25 -20.72 -16.26
CA HIS A 265 7.61 -20.55 -17.66
C HIS A 265 9.14 -20.35 -17.77
N ILE A 266 9.75 -20.97 -18.79
CA ILE A 266 11.16 -20.80 -19.14
C ILE A 266 11.21 -20.19 -20.54
N GLY A 267 11.94 -19.09 -20.69
CA GLY A 267 12.09 -18.39 -21.95
C GLY A 267 13.41 -17.63 -22.05
N GLY A 268 13.62 -16.92 -23.16
CA GLY A 268 14.83 -16.14 -23.43
C GLY A 268 14.53 -14.87 -24.22
N LYS A 269 15.58 -14.15 -24.63
CA LYS A 269 15.48 -13.00 -25.53
C LYS A 269 15.73 -13.47 -26.95
N THR A 270 14.86 -13.06 -27.87
CA THR A 270 15.02 -13.32 -29.31
C THR A 270 14.72 -12.04 -30.09
N PRO A 271 15.49 -11.72 -31.15
CA PRO A 271 15.14 -10.61 -32.02
C PRO A 271 13.86 -10.91 -32.79
N ILE A 272 13.08 -9.87 -33.05
CA ILE A 272 11.89 -9.89 -33.90
C ILE A 272 11.96 -8.68 -34.83
N GLY A 273 11.69 -8.92 -36.10
CA GLY A 273 11.74 -7.91 -37.17
C GLY A 273 10.74 -8.24 -38.27
N ARG A 274 10.78 -7.46 -39.35
CA ARG A 274 9.98 -7.76 -40.54
C ARG A 274 10.42 -9.09 -41.14
N CYS A 275 9.47 -9.87 -41.68
CA CYS A 275 9.79 -11.16 -42.31
C CYS A 275 10.84 -11.02 -43.42
N LEU A 276 10.80 -9.92 -44.18
CA LEU A 276 11.78 -9.61 -45.24
C LEU A 276 13.20 -9.36 -44.72
N ASP A 277 13.35 -8.98 -43.44
CA ASP A 277 14.64 -8.69 -42.81
C ASP A 277 15.17 -9.88 -41.98
N GLN A 278 14.51 -11.05 -42.02
CA GLN A 278 14.92 -12.21 -41.21
C GLN A 278 16.38 -12.60 -41.44
N ASP A 279 16.84 -12.57 -42.70
CA ASP A 279 18.21 -12.93 -43.04
C ASP A 279 19.24 -11.84 -42.68
N ARG A 280 18.78 -10.62 -42.43
CA ARG A 280 19.64 -9.49 -42.08
C ARG A 280 20.00 -9.48 -40.59
N PHE A 281 19.18 -10.06 -39.72
CA PHE A 281 19.34 -9.99 -38.26
C PHE A 281 19.56 -11.37 -37.61
N LYS A 282 20.53 -12.14 -38.14
CA LYS A 282 20.80 -13.52 -37.72
C LYS A 282 21.58 -13.64 -36.40
N ASP A 283 22.36 -12.63 -36.04
CA ASP A 283 23.18 -12.59 -34.83
C ASP A 283 23.37 -11.15 -34.33
N PHE A 284 24.04 -11.00 -33.17
CA PHE A 284 24.28 -9.69 -32.56
C PHE A 284 25.12 -8.76 -33.42
N ALA A 285 26.12 -9.27 -34.13
CA ALA A 285 26.97 -8.42 -34.96
C ALA A 285 26.19 -7.82 -36.12
N ALA A 286 25.28 -8.60 -36.72
CA ALA A 286 24.40 -8.12 -37.79
C ALA A 286 23.34 -7.14 -37.29
N ILE A 287 22.89 -7.27 -36.04
CA ILE A 287 21.96 -6.34 -35.40
C ILE A 287 22.66 -5.03 -35.00
N ASP A 288 23.89 -5.11 -34.47
CA ASP A 288 24.62 -3.98 -33.89
C ASP A 288 25.32 -3.10 -34.94
N GLN A 289 24.53 -2.55 -35.87
CA GLN A 289 25.01 -1.64 -36.91
C GLN A 289 24.47 -0.21 -36.70
N PRO A 290 25.25 0.84 -37.02
CA PRO A 290 24.85 2.24 -36.80
C PRO A 290 23.51 2.66 -37.44
N GLU A 291 23.12 2.02 -38.54
CA GLU A 291 21.87 2.25 -39.26
C GLU A 291 20.68 1.42 -38.71
N THR A 292 20.94 0.42 -37.86
CA THR A 292 19.89 -0.42 -37.29
C THR A 292 19.22 0.31 -36.14
N ARG A 293 17.89 0.44 -36.22
CA ARG A 293 17.04 0.93 -35.13
C ARG A 293 16.54 -0.26 -34.31
N VAL A 294 16.83 -0.27 -33.02
CA VAL A 294 16.39 -1.30 -32.07
C VAL A 294 15.42 -0.67 -31.09
N VAL A 295 14.18 -1.15 -31.11
CA VAL A 295 13.11 -0.69 -30.23
C VAL A 295 12.94 -1.64 -29.04
N PHE A 296 12.77 -1.09 -27.84
CA PHE A 296 12.48 -1.85 -26.62
C PHE A 296 11.65 -1.03 -25.63
N ASN A 297 10.97 -1.73 -24.71
CA ASN A 297 10.25 -1.08 -23.63
C ASN A 297 11.17 -0.64 -22.47
N PRO A 298 10.90 0.52 -21.84
CA PRO A 298 11.76 1.09 -20.83
C PRO A 298 11.67 0.37 -19.47
N GLY A 299 12.74 0.45 -18.68
CA GLY A 299 12.82 0.02 -17.28
C GLY A 299 12.88 -1.50 -17.06
N GLY A 300 12.75 -2.29 -18.14
CA GLY A 300 12.66 -3.74 -18.08
C GLY A 300 13.96 -4.49 -18.39
N THR A 301 13.82 -5.81 -18.53
CA THR A 301 14.93 -6.69 -18.92
C THR A 301 15.29 -6.56 -20.40
N ASN A 302 14.37 -6.09 -21.26
CA ASN A 302 14.64 -5.85 -22.68
C ASN A 302 15.63 -4.69 -22.88
N GLU A 303 15.36 -3.52 -22.28
CA GLU A 303 16.28 -2.38 -22.32
C GLU A 303 17.66 -2.75 -21.78
N ARG A 304 17.71 -3.39 -20.61
CA ARG A 304 18.98 -3.81 -20.00
C ARG A 304 19.75 -4.74 -20.92
N PHE A 305 19.06 -5.71 -21.52
CA PHE A 305 19.67 -6.67 -22.43
C PHE A 305 20.23 -5.99 -23.69
N ALA A 306 19.44 -5.13 -24.33
CA ALA A 306 19.86 -4.40 -25.54
C ALA A 306 21.09 -3.53 -25.25
N ARG A 307 21.05 -2.72 -24.17
CA ARG A 307 22.17 -1.84 -23.78
C ARG A 307 23.45 -2.59 -23.38
N GLN A 308 23.33 -3.84 -22.92
CA GLN A 308 24.49 -4.65 -22.56
C GLN A 308 25.17 -5.31 -23.77
N HIS A 309 24.41 -5.63 -24.82
CA HIS A 309 24.90 -6.46 -25.93
C HIS A 309 25.07 -5.69 -27.25
N LEU A 310 24.49 -4.50 -27.37
CA LEU A 310 24.57 -3.64 -28.56
C LEU A 310 25.25 -2.32 -28.18
N GLN A 311 26.18 -1.86 -29.00
CA GLN A 311 26.98 -0.66 -28.74
C GLN A 311 26.86 0.40 -29.85
N HIS A 312 26.47 -0.01 -31.06
CA HIS A 312 26.46 0.84 -32.26
C HIS A 312 25.05 1.13 -32.76
N ALA A 313 24.10 0.20 -32.56
CA ALA A 313 22.72 0.38 -32.99
C ALA A 313 22.01 1.57 -32.32
N GLN A 314 21.06 2.17 -33.03
CA GLN A 314 20.23 3.26 -32.53
C GLN A 314 19.13 2.71 -31.61
N PHE A 315 19.07 3.18 -30.38
CA PHE A 315 18.07 2.74 -29.41
C PHE A 315 16.84 3.63 -29.40
N ILE A 316 15.68 2.99 -29.50
CA ILE A 316 14.36 3.62 -29.40
C ILE A 316 13.62 3.01 -28.21
N THR A 317 13.18 3.85 -27.27
CA THR A 317 12.32 3.41 -26.18
C THR A 317 10.86 3.59 -26.55
N PHE A 318 10.04 2.56 -26.34
CA PHE A 318 8.60 2.60 -26.59
C PHE A 318 7.82 2.17 -25.33
N PRO A 319 7.05 3.06 -24.69
CA PRO A 319 6.42 2.75 -23.39
C PRO A 319 5.34 1.66 -23.43
N ASP A 320 4.53 1.58 -24.49
CA ASP A 320 3.36 0.70 -24.55
C ASP A 320 3.65 -0.63 -25.27
N ASN A 321 3.83 -1.68 -24.49
CA ASN A 321 4.11 -3.03 -24.98
C ASN A 321 3.04 -3.61 -25.92
N ARG A 322 1.83 -3.04 -25.95
CA ARG A 322 0.74 -3.49 -26.84
C ARG A 322 0.95 -3.01 -28.28
N PHE A 323 1.66 -1.90 -28.47
CA PHE A 323 1.84 -1.26 -29.77
C PHE A 323 3.29 -1.24 -30.24
N ILE A 324 4.26 -1.63 -29.40
CA ILE A 324 5.70 -1.62 -29.73
C ILE A 324 6.04 -2.32 -31.06
N PHE A 325 5.34 -3.40 -31.43
CA PHE A 325 5.61 -4.11 -32.68
C PHE A 325 5.16 -3.36 -33.93
N GLN A 326 4.31 -2.33 -33.80
CA GLN A 326 3.94 -1.45 -34.91
C GLN A 326 5.14 -0.61 -35.37
N GLU A 327 6.09 -0.32 -34.47
CA GLU A 327 7.34 0.38 -34.81
C GLU A 327 8.22 -0.42 -35.78
N LEU A 328 8.03 -1.74 -35.89
CA LEU A 328 8.74 -2.55 -36.89
C LEU A 328 8.20 -2.35 -38.31
N LEU A 329 6.99 -1.80 -38.44
CA LEU A 329 6.32 -1.54 -39.72
C LEU A 329 6.54 -0.11 -40.23
N ALA A 330 7.01 0.80 -39.36
CA ALA A 330 7.28 2.21 -39.65
C ALA A 330 8.67 2.45 -40.23
#